data_AF-A0A4Y2FWD8-F1
#
_entry.id   AF-A0A4Y2FWD8-F1
#
_cell.length_a   1.000
_cell.length_b   1.000
_cell.length_c   1.000
_cell.angle_alpha   90.00
_cell.angle_beta   90.00
_cell.angle_gamma   90.00
#
_symmetry.space_group_name_H-M   'P 1'
#
loop_
_entity.id
_entity.type
_entity.pdbx_description
1 polymer ?
#
loop_
_entity_poly.entity_id
_entity_poly.type
_entity_poly.pdbx_seq_one_letter_code
_entity_poly.pdbx_strand_id
1 'polypeptide(L)'
;MQTRNKEQTTAGHISLGGADLLLLNNCPGHPFAEELCTDDGEISAMFLPPNTAALIHPMDQNVIRNIKLAYRKLLLTNILNVPVHIENLEKTLKNVNLTDDEILSGQ
;
A
#
# COMPACT_ATOMS: atom_id res chain seq x y z
N MET A 1 23.94 -43.25 -14.16
CA MET A 1 24.02 -42.57 -12.84
C MET A 1 22.99 -41.45 -12.87
N GLN A 2 21.86 -41.65 -12.19
CA GLN A 2 20.74 -40.72 -12.18
C GLN A 2 20.41 -40.41 -10.72
N THR A 3 20.52 -39.15 -10.33
CA THR A 3 20.20 -38.64 -8.99
C THR A 3 19.18 -37.54 -9.19
N ARG A 4 17.89 -37.88 -9.08
CA ARG A 4 17.03 -37.77 -7.88
C ARG A 4 16.71 -36.31 -7.53
N ASN A 5 15.57 -35.89 -8.03
CA ASN A 5 14.82 -34.71 -7.62
C ASN A 5 14.35 -34.87 -6.16
N LYS A 6 14.40 -33.77 -5.40
CA LYS A 6 13.56 -33.62 -4.21
C LYS A 6 12.92 -32.24 -4.25
N GLU A 7 11.72 -32.21 -4.78
CA GLU A 7 10.69 -31.30 -4.31
C GLU A 7 10.37 -31.71 -2.87
N GLN A 8 10.58 -30.81 -1.92
CA GLN A 8 9.99 -30.99 -0.60
C GLN A 8 9.51 -29.62 -0.11
N THR A 9 8.28 -29.31 -0.51
CA THR A 9 7.40 -28.34 0.12
C THR A 9 7.19 -28.74 1.57
N THR A 10 7.95 -28.15 2.48
CA THR A 10 7.56 -28.04 3.88
C THR A 10 6.78 -26.75 4.03
N ALA A 11 5.45 -26.87 4.11
CA ALA A 11 4.63 -25.85 4.71
C ALA A 11 5.13 -25.68 6.15
N GLY A 12 5.96 -24.66 6.37
CA GLY A 12 6.51 -24.33 7.67
C GLY A 12 5.37 -23.95 8.59
N HIS A 13 5.22 -24.69 9.67
CA HIS A 13 4.41 -24.35 10.82
C HIS A 13 4.85 -22.96 11.36
N ILE A 14 4.07 -21.91 11.09
CA ILE A 14 4.27 -20.59 11.69
C ILE A 14 3.57 -20.54 13.05
N SER A 15 4.27 -21.01 14.08
CA SER A 15 3.90 -20.69 15.46
C SER A 15 4.36 -19.27 15.75
N LEU A 16 3.52 -18.27 15.46
CA LEU A 16 3.75 -16.88 15.87
C LEU A 16 3.40 -16.74 17.36
N GLY A 17 4.29 -17.24 18.22
CA GLY A 17 4.24 -16.98 19.65
C GLY A 17 4.77 -15.58 19.91
N GLY A 18 3.90 -14.62 20.23
CA GLY A 18 4.28 -13.28 20.73
C GLY A 18 4.80 -12.28 19.71
N ALA A 19 5.38 -12.72 18.58
CA ALA A 19 5.99 -11.82 17.61
C ALA A 19 4.95 -11.07 16.73
N ASP A 20 5.18 -9.77 16.54
CA ASP A 20 4.49 -8.92 15.57
C ASP A 20 5.00 -9.19 14.14
N LEU A 21 4.09 -9.17 13.17
CA LEU A 21 4.37 -9.45 11.77
C LEU A 21 4.09 -8.24 10.88
N LEU A 22 5.10 -7.81 10.13
CA LEU A 22 5.01 -6.78 9.11
C LEU A 22 4.75 -7.41 7.74
N LEU A 23 3.70 -6.96 7.07
CA LEU A 23 3.33 -7.42 5.73
C LEU A 23 3.71 -6.37 4.69
N LEU A 24 4.65 -6.72 3.81
CA LEU A 24 5.23 -5.81 2.83
C LEU A 24 4.79 -6.13 1.40
N ASN A 25 4.69 -5.10 0.57
CA ASN A 25 4.52 -5.27 -0.88
C ASN A 25 5.86 -5.69 -1.52
N ASN A 26 5.81 -6.23 -2.74
CA ASN A 26 6.99 -6.71 -3.45
C ASN A 26 7.75 -5.59 -4.18
N CYS A 27 7.87 -4.40 -3.58
CA CYS A 27 8.63 -3.31 -4.17
C CYS A 27 10.11 -3.71 -4.28
N PRO A 28 10.75 -3.61 -5.47
CA PRO A 28 12.14 -4.03 -5.65
C PRO A 28 13.17 -3.20 -4.87
N GLY A 29 12.74 -2.08 -4.28
CA GLY A 29 13.58 -1.26 -3.40
C GLY A 29 13.65 -1.73 -1.96
N HIS A 30 12.89 -2.77 -1.56
CA HIS A 30 12.95 -3.31 -0.20
C HIS A 30 14.16 -4.22 0.00
N PRO A 31 14.77 -4.22 1.20
CA PRO A 31 15.75 -5.23 1.57
C PRO A 31 15.09 -6.61 1.74
N PHE A 32 15.90 -7.66 1.88
CA PHE A 32 15.40 -9.02 2.07
C PHE A 32 14.62 -9.15 3.39
N ALA A 33 13.61 -10.03 3.43
CA ALA A 33 12.74 -10.17 4.61
C ALA A 33 13.51 -10.67 5.83
N GLU A 34 14.56 -11.46 5.60
CA GLU A 34 15.47 -11.99 6.62
C GLU A 34 16.31 -10.89 7.28
N GLU A 35 16.47 -9.74 6.65
CA GLU A 35 17.12 -8.55 7.22
C GLU A 35 16.14 -7.65 7.98
N LEU A 36 14.84 -7.95 7.90
CA LEU A 36 13.74 -7.18 8.47
C LEU A 36 13.12 -7.90 9.68
N CYS A 37 13.97 -8.38 10.56
CA CYS A 37 13.58 -8.89 11.87
C CYS A 37 14.40 -8.24 12.98
N THR A 38 13.83 -8.14 14.18
CA THR A 38 14.58 -7.72 15.37
C THR A 38 15.43 -8.88 15.89
N ASP A 39 16.53 -8.56 16.58
CA ASP A 39 17.45 -9.56 17.13
C ASP A 39 16.78 -10.50 18.16
N ASP A 40 15.76 -10.00 18.85
CA ASP A 40 14.93 -10.75 19.80
C ASP A 40 13.79 -11.54 19.13
N GLY A 41 13.56 -11.34 17.83
CA GLY A 41 12.52 -12.02 17.06
C GLY A 41 11.09 -11.53 17.34
N GLU A 42 10.93 -10.46 18.10
CA GLU A 42 9.63 -9.87 18.45
C GLU A 42 8.96 -9.20 17.26
N ILE A 43 9.72 -8.76 16.25
CA ILE A 43 9.18 -8.25 14.99
C ILE A 43 9.83 -8.99 13.83
N SER A 44 9.00 -9.43 12.88
CA SER A 44 9.44 -10.05 11.64
C SER A 44 8.69 -9.50 10.43
N ALA A 45 9.24 -9.64 9.23
CA ALA A 45 8.58 -9.22 8.00
C ALA A 45 8.31 -10.40 7.06
N MET A 46 7.25 -10.29 6.26
CA MET A 46 7.00 -11.16 5.12
C MET A 46 6.54 -10.35 3.92
N PHE A 47 6.89 -10.84 2.74
CA PHE A 47 6.43 -10.31 1.47
C PHE A 47 5.14 -10.96 1.02
N LEU A 48 4.26 -10.16 0.43
CA LEU A 48 3.03 -10.67 -0.16
C LEU A 48 3.30 -11.58 -1.36
N PRO A 49 2.42 -12.54 -1.64
CA PRO A 49 2.42 -13.21 -2.93
C PRO A 49 2.29 -12.20 -4.08
N PRO A 50 2.95 -12.42 -5.23
CA PRO A 50 2.81 -11.55 -6.40
C PRO A 50 1.34 -11.31 -6.76
N ASN A 51 1.02 -10.09 -7.21
CA ASN A 51 -0.32 -9.68 -7.66
C ASN A 51 -1.45 -9.77 -6.61
N THR A 52 -1.12 -9.90 -5.32
CA THR A 52 -2.14 -9.91 -4.24
C THR A 52 -2.23 -8.59 -3.48
N ALA A 53 -1.34 -7.64 -3.78
CA ALA A 53 -1.25 -6.39 -3.03
C ALA A 53 -2.57 -5.63 -3.00
N ALA A 54 -3.24 -5.46 -4.15
CA ALA A 54 -4.52 -4.78 -4.22
C ALA A 54 -5.63 -5.41 -3.35
N LEU A 55 -5.55 -6.72 -3.12
CA LEU A 55 -6.53 -7.46 -2.32
C LEU A 55 -6.18 -7.45 -0.83
N ILE A 56 -4.91 -7.35 -0.47
CA ILE A 56 -4.46 -7.54 0.91
C ILE A 56 -4.04 -6.21 1.56
N HIS A 57 -3.43 -5.30 0.82
CA HIS A 57 -3.04 -3.99 1.34
C HIS A 57 -4.26 -3.12 1.59
N PRO A 58 -4.49 -2.68 2.85
CA PRO A 58 -5.59 -1.78 3.16
C PRO A 58 -5.50 -0.45 2.39
N MET A 59 -4.28 -0.01 2.08
CA MET A 59 -4.01 1.20 1.29
C MET A 59 -4.70 1.15 -0.08
N ASP A 60 -4.65 -0.03 -0.72
CA ASP A 60 -5.25 -0.27 -2.03
C ASP A 60 -6.77 -0.54 -1.92
N GLN A 61 -7.25 -0.97 -0.75
CA GLN A 61 -8.68 -1.16 -0.44
C GLN A 61 -9.39 0.15 -0.05
N ASN A 62 -9.31 1.17 -0.90
CA ASN A 62 -10.00 2.46 -0.75
C ASN A 62 -9.50 3.40 0.34
N VAL A 63 -8.52 3.03 1.18
CA VAL A 63 -7.96 3.97 2.17
C VAL A 63 -7.38 5.20 1.46
N ILE A 64 -6.56 5.00 0.42
CA ILE A 64 -6.04 6.10 -0.41
C ILE A 64 -7.18 6.91 -1.02
N ARG A 65 -8.19 6.26 -1.59
CA ARG A 65 -9.35 6.92 -2.20
C ARG A 65 -10.08 7.80 -1.20
N ASN A 66 -10.31 7.30 0.01
CA ASN A 66 -11.04 8.01 1.06
C ASN A 66 -10.23 9.21 1.59
N ILE A 67 -8.91 9.07 1.74
CA ILE A 67 -8.01 10.17 2.10
C ILE A 67 -8.03 11.26 1.02
N LYS A 68 -7.90 10.89 -0.26
CA LYS A 68 -8.01 11.82 -1.39
C LYS A 68 -9.36 12.55 -1.37
N LEU A 69 -10.46 11.83 -1.16
CA LEU A 69 -11.79 12.42 -1.09
C LEU A 69 -11.94 13.40 0.09
N ALA A 70 -11.45 13.03 1.27
CA ALA A 70 -11.48 13.89 2.45
C ALA A 70 -10.65 15.17 2.23
N TYR A 71 -9.46 15.03 1.66
CA TYR A 71 -8.62 16.17 1.31
C TYR A 71 -9.30 17.10 0.30
N ARG A 72 -9.91 16.56 -0.76
CA ARG A 72 -10.67 17.34 -1.74
C ARG A 72 -11.80 18.12 -1.07
N LYS A 73 -12.59 17.48 -0.18
CA LYS A 73 -13.66 18.16 0.57
C LYS A 73 -13.12 19.31 1.42
N LEU A 74 -12.05 19.08 2.17
CA LEU A 74 -11.42 20.10 3.00
C LEU A 74 -10.92 21.28 2.16
N LEU A 75 -10.24 21.01 1.05
CA LEU A 75 -9.75 22.02 0.13
C LEU A 75 -10.89 22.88 -0.43
N LEU A 76 -11.99 22.24 -0.86
CA LEU A 76 -13.18 22.93 -1.37
C LEU A 76 -13.82 23.83 -0.30
N THR A 77 -14.01 23.31 0.90
CA THR A 77 -14.54 24.10 2.02
C THR A 77 -13.66 25.31 2.32
N ASN A 78 -12.33 25.14 2.30
CA ASN A 78 -11.41 26.25 2.51
C ASN A 78 -11.49 27.31 1.40
N ILE A 79 -11.59 26.90 0.14
CA ILE A 79 -11.73 27.84 -1.00
C ILE A 79 -13.06 28.61 -0.91
N LEU A 80 -14.17 27.93 -0.63
CA LEU A 80 -15.50 28.55 -0.55
C LEU A 80 -15.64 29.50 0.65
N ASN A 81 -14.87 29.29 1.71
CA ASN A 81 -14.83 30.18 2.87
C ASN A 81 -13.99 31.44 2.65
N VAL A 82 -13.23 31.53 1.56
CA VAL A 82 -12.56 32.77 1.14
C VAL A 82 -13.55 33.57 0.28
N PRO A 83 -13.69 34.89 0.45
CA PRO A 83 -14.52 35.72 -0.43
C PRO A 83 -13.86 35.80 -1.82
N VAL A 84 -14.13 34.81 -2.67
CA VAL A 84 -13.58 34.68 -4.02
C VAL A 84 -14.67 34.94 -5.05
N HIS A 85 -14.38 35.77 -6.05
CA HIS A 85 -15.25 35.94 -7.22
C HIS A 85 -15.45 34.59 -7.93
N ILE A 86 -16.71 34.25 -8.22
CA ILE A 86 -17.17 32.97 -8.79
C ILE A 86 -16.37 32.53 -10.04
N GLU A 87 -15.86 33.46 -10.84
CA GLU A 87 -15.06 33.19 -12.04
C GLU A 87 -13.73 32.46 -11.77
N ASN A 88 -13.14 32.62 -10.58
CA ASN A 88 -11.92 31.91 -10.19
C ASN A 88 -12.21 30.48 -9.70
N LEU A 89 -13.43 30.23 -9.20
CA LEU A 89 -13.80 28.93 -8.62
C LEU A 89 -13.84 27.84 -9.68
N GLU A 90 -14.40 28.11 -10.87
CA GLU A 90 -14.47 27.12 -11.96
C GLU A 90 -13.09 26.64 -12.43
N LYS A 91 -12.11 27.55 -12.46
CA LYS A 91 -10.71 27.22 -12.80
C LYS A 91 -10.05 26.40 -11.70
N THR A 92 -10.27 26.74 -10.43
CA THR A 92 -9.72 25.98 -9.30
C THR A 92 -10.32 24.57 -9.23
N LEU A 93 -11.63 24.42 -9.46
CA LEU A 93 -12.34 23.13 -9.46
C LEU A 93 -11.85 22.16 -10.54
N LYS A 94 -11.58 22.66 -11.77
CA LYS A 94 -11.02 21.83 -12.85
C LYS A 94 -9.63 21.28 -12.52
N ASN A 95 -8.83 22.00 -11.75
CA ASN A 95 -7.48 21.58 -11.38
C ASN A 95 -7.46 20.50 -10.27
N VAL A 96 -8.53 20.35 -9.49
CA VAL A 96 -8.63 19.31 -8.44
C VAL A 96 -9.03 17.95 -9.00
N ASN A 97 -9.51 17.90 -10.25
CA ASN A 97 -9.82 16.68 -10.97
C ASN A 97 -8.54 16.03 -11.51
N LEU A 98 -7.63 15.61 -10.62
CA LEU A 98 -6.61 14.63 -10.96
C LEU A 98 -7.31 13.27 -11.08
N THR A 99 -7.38 12.74 -12.30
CA THR A 99 -7.92 11.43 -12.63
C THR A 99 -7.21 10.35 -11.83
N ASP A 100 -7.98 9.40 -11.28
CA ASP A 100 -7.52 8.38 -10.33
C ASP A 100 -6.60 7.30 -10.97
N ASP A 101 -6.20 7.48 -12.24
CA ASP A 101 -5.59 6.44 -13.09
C ASP A 101 -4.09 6.21 -12.88
N GLU A 102 -3.35 7.12 -12.24
CA GLU A 102 -1.87 7.02 -12.19
C GLU A 102 -1.30 6.18 -11.04
N ILE A 103 -2.11 5.66 -10.11
CA ILE A 103 -1.60 4.90 -8.95
C ILE A 103 -1.65 3.37 -9.17
N LEU A 104 -2.39 2.89 -10.17
CA LEU A 104 -2.61 1.45 -10.39
C LEU A 104 -1.79 0.83 -11.54
N SER A 105 -1.02 1.60 -12.30
CA SER A 105 -0.26 1.08 -13.46
C SER A 105 1.20 0.70 -13.16
N GLY A 106 1.58 0.63 -11.89
CA GLY A 106 2.98 0.44 -11.46
C GLY A 106 3.30 -0.88 -10.77
N GLN A 107 2.51 -1.94 -10.98
CA GLN A 107 2.78 -3.29 -10.47
C GLN A 107 2.84 -4.31 -11.61
#